data_AF-A0A6M8W882-F1
#
_entry.id   AF-A0A6M8W882-F1
#
_cell.length_a   1.000
_cell.length_b   1.000
_cell.length_c   1.000
_cell.angle_alpha   90.00
_cell.angle_beta   90.00
_cell.angle_gamma   90.00
#
_symmetry.space_group_name_H-M   'P 1'
#
loop_
_entity.id
_entity.type
_entity.pdbx_description
1 polymer ?
#
loop_
_entity_poly.entity_id
_entity_poly.type
_entity_poly.pdbx_seq_one_letter_code
_entity_poly.pdbx_strand_id
1 'polypeptide(L)'
;MWWAVPLVALGGCRVRVHVVSVVFALALLAYAVWNGLGPTYVATGLVALAAVVGLHEAARGHALVRWFGGRPLDVTLWPLGGVWRFDDGSDSGGARSEGVGAAVGLGMLVAVAAAAGTSFALITGSSDALVFEPLRPGVVMGSIRGSSTPATVGLVTLWQVYAAAVYVLAFNLLPMLPLDEGVLVRAVFDRGGSRALAPPPGLVDSGGPAGGWAVDGVADRGERRPLRRGVLLACLAAGTVRGRSGGRRSVAGRTGPTGRRKRRGRRPNTCPGPGGC
;
A
#
# COMPACT_ATOMS: atom_id res chain seq x y z
N MET A 1 -18.51 18.43 7.02
CA MET A 1 -18.28 18.27 5.58
C MET A 1 -19.42 17.46 4.96
N TRP A 2 -20.17 18.05 4.04
CA TRP A 2 -21.39 17.51 3.42
C TRP A 2 -21.10 16.66 2.16
N TRP A 3 -19.83 16.61 1.72
CA TRP A 3 -19.36 15.93 0.52
C TRP A 3 -18.76 14.53 0.77
N ALA A 4 -19.17 13.87 1.86
CA ALA A 4 -18.67 12.54 2.20
C ALA A 4 -19.79 11.61 2.66
N VAL A 5 -19.89 10.45 2.01
CA VAL A 5 -20.90 9.42 2.27
C VAL A 5 -20.37 8.47 3.36
N PRO A 6 -21.12 8.20 4.44
CA PRO A 6 -20.71 7.22 5.44
C PRO A 6 -20.73 5.81 4.84
N LEU A 7 -19.66 5.04 5.03
CA LEU A 7 -19.58 3.64 4.62
C LEU A 7 -19.85 2.69 5.78
N VAL A 8 -19.01 2.76 6.82
CA VAL A 8 -18.98 1.80 7.93
C VAL A 8 -18.37 2.45 9.16
N ALA A 9 -18.71 1.97 10.36
CA ALA A 9 -18.01 2.34 11.59
C ALA A 9 -17.10 1.17 12.02
N LEU A 10 -15.79 1.42 12.13
CA LEU A 10 -14.80 0.43 12.55
C LEU A 10 -14.11 0.93 13.82
N GLY A 11 -14.23 0.18 14.92
CA GLY A 11 -13.57 0.53 16.18
C GLY A 11 -13.95 1.91 16.75
N GLY A 12 -15.18 2.37 16.50
CA GLY A 12 -15.65 3.70 16.89
C GLY A 12 -15.27 4.83 15.93
N CYS A 13 -14.41 4.58 14.94
CA CYS A 13 -14.11 5.52 13.86
C CYS A 13 -15.13 5.38 12.72
N ARG A 14 -15.69 6.50 12.26
CA ARG A 14 -16.57 6.53 11.09
C ARG A 14 -15.73 6.59 9.82
N VAL A 15 -15.79 5.54 9.01
CA VAL A 15 -15.21 5.52 7.67
C VAL A 15 -16.18 6.17 6.70
N ARG A 16 -15.71 7.19 5.99
CA ARG A 16 -16.47 7.94 4.98
C ARG A 16 -15.73 7.90 3.66
N VAL A 17 -16.44 7.99 2.56
CA VAL A 17 -15.86 8.13 1.22
C VAL A 17 -16.20 9.51 0.69
N HIS A 18 -15.18 10.22 0.23
CA HIS A 18 -15.39 11.51 -0.41
C HIS A 18 -16.12 11.32 -1.75
N VAL A 19 -17.02 12.24 -2.11
CA VAL A 19 -17.78 12.18 -3.37
C VAL A 19 -16.85 12.10 -4.59
N VAL A 20 -15.69 12.76 -4.54
CA VAL A 20 -14.67 12.68 -5.61
C VAL A 20 -14.22 11.24 -5.86
N SER A 21 -14.07 10.42 -4.81
CA SER A 21 -13.71 9.00 -4.94
C SER A 21 -14.80 8.21 -5.67
N VAL A 22 -16.07 8.52 -5.41
CA VAL A 22 -17.21 7.87 -6.08
C VAL A 22 -17.24 8.27 -7.55
N VAL A 23 -17.12 9.56 -7.86
CA VAL A 23 -17.09 10.07 -9.24
C VAL A 23 -15.90 9.48 -10.01
N PHE A 24 -14.73 9.44 -9.39
CA PHE A 24 -13.53 8.82 -9.96
C PHE A 24 -13.74 7.33 -10.27
N ALA A 25 -14.30 6.57 -9.33
CA ALA A 25 -14.62 5.17 -9.54
C ALA A 25 -15.61 4.95 -10.70
N LEU A 26 -16.68 5.75 -10.76
CA LEU A 26 -17.66 5.69 -11.85
C LEU A 26 -17.04 6.05 -13.21
N ALA A 27 -16.19 7.08 -13.26
CA ALA A 27 -15.48 7.48 -14.47
C ALA A 27 -14.56 6.35 -14.98
N LEU A 28 -13.82 5.68 -14.08
CA LEU A 28 -12.99 4.55 -14.45
C LEU A 28 -13.80 3.34 -14.92
N LEU A 29 -14.95 3.06 -14.31
CA LEU A 29 -15.85 2.00 -14.78
C LEU A 29 -16.43 2.30 -16.16
N ALA A 30 -16.87 3.53 -16.40
CA ALA A 30 -17.35 3.95 -17.72
C ALA A 30 -16.24 3.86 -18.77
N TYR A 31 -15.03 4.31 -18.44
CA TYR A 31 -13.86 4.18 -19.30
C TYR A 31 -13.51 2.70 -19.59
N ALA A 32 -13.69 1.81 -18.61
CA ALA A 32 -13.44 0.38 -18.78
C ALA A 32 -14.39 -0.28 -19.78
N VAL A 33 -15.66 0.15 -19.79
CA VAL A 33 -16.66 -0.31 -20.78
C VAL A 33 -16.28 0.17 -22.17
N TRP A 34 -15.85 1.43 -22.31
CA TRP A 34 -15.43 2.00 -23.60
C TRP A 34 -14.20 1.32 -24.19
N ASN A 35 -13.20 0.99 -23.36
CA ASN A 35 -11.91 0.45 -23.83
C ASN A 35 -11.81 -1.08 -23.78
N GLY A 36 -12.90 -1.78 -23.46
CA GLY A 36 -12.92 -3.25 -23.46
C GLY A 36 -12.09 -3.93 -22.36
N LEU A 37 -11.63 -3.19 -21.33
CA LEU A 37 -10.91 -3.76 -20.17
C LEU A 37 -11.79 -4.68 -19.33
N GLY A 38 -13.11 -4.52 -19.44
CA GLY A 38 -14.12 -5.27 -18.69
C GLY A 38 -14.41 -4.60 -17.35
N PRO A 39 -15.67 -4.24 -17.05
CA PRO A 39 -16.03 -3.51 -15.83
C PRO A 39 -15.70 -4.29 -14.57
N THR A 40 -15.77 -5.63 -14.60
CA THR A 40 -15.44 -6.49 -13.46
C THR A 40 -13.98 -6.36 -13.05
N TYR A 41 -13.04 -6.26 -14.00
CA TYR A 41 -11.62 -6.13 -13.72
C TYR A 41 -11.30 -4.80 -13.03
N VAL A 42 -11.92 -3.71 -13.50
CA VAL A 42 -11.74 -2.38 -12.91
C VAL A 42 -12.45 -2.29 -11.56
N ALA A 43 -13.64 -2.88 -11.41
CA ALA A 43 -14.35 -2.93 -10.13
C ALA A 43 -13.53 -3.65 -9.05
N THR A 44 -12.93 -4.82 -9.35
CA THR A 44 -12.08 -5.52 -8.38
C THR A 44 -10.80 -4.75 -8.05
N GLY A 45 -10.20 -4.06 -9.03
CA GLY A 45 -9.08 -3.15 -8.80
C GLY A 45 -9.43 -1.98 -7.88
N LEU A 46 -10.58 -1.33 -8.10
CA LEU A 46 -11.08 -0.24 -7.26
C LEU A 46 -11.38 -0.70 -5.83
N VAL A 47 -12.01 -1.87 -5.67
CA VAL A 47 -12.27 -2.47 -4.35
C VAL A 47 -10.95 -2.81 -3.65
N ALA A 48 -9.99 -3.41 -4.36
CA ALA A 48 -8.67 -3.71 -3.82
C ALA A 48 -7.93 -2.43 -3.38
N LEU A 49 -7.94 -1.38 -4.20
CA LEU A 49 -7.35 -0.08 -3.86
C LEU A 49 -8.01 0.53 -2.61
N ALA A 50 -9.34 0.60 -2.58
CA ALA A 50 -10.08 1.14 -1.44
C ALA A 50 -9.81 0.34 -0.15
N ALA A 51 -9.74 -0.99 -0.25
CA ALA A 51 -9.43 -1.86 0.88
C ALA A 51 -7.99 -1.64 1.39
N VAL A 52 -7.01 -1.57 0.50
CA VAL A 52 -5.60 -1.34 0.84
C VAL A 52 -5.42 0.04 1.48
N VAL A 53 -5.97 1.10 0.88
CA VAL A 53 -5.93 2.46 1.45
C VAL A 53 -6.64 2.49 2.81
N GLY A 54 -7.83 1.90 2.91
CA GLY A 54 -8.56 1.82 4.17
C GLY A 54 -7.77 1.10 5.27
N LEU A 55 -7.05 0.03 4.92
CA LEU A 55 -6.23 -0.74 5.85
C LEU A 55 -4.95 0.00 6.27
N HIS A 56 -4.30 0.69 5.33
CA HIS A 56 -3.18 1.58 5.59
C HIS A 56 -3.56 2.68 6.59
N GLU A 57 -4.67 3.36 6.32
CA GLU A 57 -5.18 4.40 7.19
C GLU A 57 -5.60 3.84 8.55
N ALA A 58 -6.32 2.72 8.59
CA ALA A 58 -6.73 2.08 9.83
C ALA A 58 -5.53 1.68 10.71
N ALA A 59 -4.45 1.18 10.10
CA ALA A 59 -3.22 0.85 10.81
C ALA A 59 -2.57 2.11 11.41
N ARG A 60 -2.48 3.20 10.64
CA ARG A 60 -2.01 4.51 11.10
C ARG A 60 -2.85 5.05 12.25
N GLY A 61 -4.16 5.09 12.10
CA GLY A 61 -5.09 5.58 13.13
C GLY A 61 -5.05 4.73 14.40
N HIS A 62 -5.01 3.41 14.27
CA HIS A 62 -4.90 2.50 15.41
C HIS A 62 -3.60 2.72 16.20
N ALA A 63 -2.47 2.90 15.51
CA ALA A 63 -1.19 3.22 16.14
C ALA A 63 -1.22 4.54 16.91
N LEU A 64 -1.81 5.58 16.32
CA LEU A 64 -1.96 6.89 16.96
C LEU A 64 -2.78 6.78 18.25
N VAL A 65 -3.96 6.17 18.19
CA VAL A 65 -4.83 5.97 19.36
C VAL A 65 -4.13 5.13 20.44
N ARG A 66 -3.44 4.06 20.03
CA ARG A 66 -2.83 3.11 20.96
C ARG A 66 -1.65 3.70 21.75
N TRP A 67 -0.88 4.59 21.15
CA TRP A 67 0.37 5.11 21.72
C TRP A 67 0.31 6.56 22.18
N PHE A 68 -0.53 7.39 21.58
CA PHE A 68 -0.64 8.82 21.90
C PHE A 68 -2.02 9.20 22.46
N GLY A 69 -2.95 8.25 22.51
CA GLY A 69 -4.33 8.51 22.92
C GLY A 69 -5.08 9.29 21.84
N GLY A 70 -6.21 9.87 22.25
CA GLY A 70 -7.14 10.55 21.34
C GLY A 70 -8.27 9.65 20.85
N ARG A 71 -9.29 10.31 20.29
CA ARG A 71 -10.48 9.67 19.73
C ARG A 71 -10.57 10.04 18.26
N PRO A 72 -10.45 9.06 17.34
CA PRO A 72 -10.66 9.35 15.94
C PRO A 72 -12.14 9.65 15.72
N LEU A 73 -12.43 10.81 15.14
CA LEU A 73 -13.80 11.24 14.86
C LEU A 73 -14.30 10.58 13.57
N ASP A 74 -13.56 10.77 12.49
CA ASP A 74 -13.80 10.14 11.20
C ASP A 74 -12.52 10.01 10.37
N VAL A 75 -12.53 9.02 9.46
CA VAL A 75 -11.54 8.87 8.39
C VAL A 75 -12.26 9.00 7.06
N THR A 76 -11.84 9.97 6.25
CA THR A 76 -12.42 10.21 4.92
C THR A 76 -11.48 9.67 3.86
N LEU A 77 -11.91 8.64 3.12
CA LEU A 77 -11.17 8.02 2.04
C LEU A 77 -11.27 8.84 0.75
N TRP A 78 -10.10 9.18 0.23
CA TRP A 78 -9.85 9.79 -1.07
C TRP A 78 -9.34 8.74 -2.06
N PRO A 79 -9.34 9.02 -3.38
CA PRO A 79 -8.87 8.04 -4.37
C PRO A 79 -7.43 7.55 -4.12
N LEU A 80 -6.59 8.40 -3.53
CA LEU A 80 -5.16 8.17 -3.36
C LEU A 80 -4.70 8.16 -1.88
N GLY A 81 -5.62 8.14 -0.90
CA GLY A 81 -5.25 8.19 0.52
C GLY A 81 -6.44 8.41 1.45
N GLY A 82 -6.19 8.71 2.72
CA GLY A 82 -7.21 9.11 3.68
C GLY A 82 -6.88 10.41 4.40
N VAL A 83 -7.91 11.07 4.91
CA VAL A 83 -7.77 12.21 5.82
C VAL A 83 -8.42 11.84 7.14
N TRP A 84 -7.63 11.86 8.20
CA TRP A 84 -8.09 11.65 9.56
C TRP A 84 -8.53 12.95 10.20
N ARG A 85 -9.57 12.86 11.03
CA ARG A 85 -9.86 13.87 12.05
C ARG A 85 -9.76 13.24 13.42
N PHE A 86 -8.96 13.86 14.27
CA PHE A 86 -8.86 13.54 15.69
C PHE A 86 -9.50 14.65 16.51
N ASP A 87 -9.94 14.29 17.71
CA ASP A 87 -10.37 15.26 18.71
C ASP A 87 -9.17 16.15 19.14
N ASP A 88 -9.39 17.46 19.21
CA ASP A 88 -8.38 18.51 19.43
C ASP A 88 -7.68 18.37 20.81
N GLY A 89 -8.28 17.63 21.73
CA GLY A 89 -7.72 17.38 23.07
C GLY A 89 -6.62 16.32 23.15
N SER A 90 -6.07 15.85 22.02
CA SER A 90 -5.07 14.78 22.00
C SER A 90 -3.67 15.25 21.59
N ASP A 91 -2.64 14.73 22.25
CA ASP A 91 -1.21 14.95 21.90
C ASP A 91 -0.82 14.34 20.53
N SER A 92 -1.80 13.88 19.75
CA SER A 92 -1.63 13.17 18.48
C SER A 92 -1.18 14.06 17.32
N GLY A 93 -1.22 15.39 17.47
CA GLY A 93 -0.80 16.37 16.45
C GLY A 93 0.70 16.69 16.42
N GLY A 94 1.53 16.07 17.27
CA GLY A 94 2.98 16.29 17.23
C GLY A 94 3.67 15.58 16.05
N ALA A 95 4.77 16.15 15.54
CA ALA A 95 5.52 15.50 14.46
C ALA A 95 5.96 14.07 14.81
N ARG A 96 6.25 13.80 16.10
CA ARG A 96 6.58 12.45 16.56
C ARG A 96 5.43 11.47 16.44
N SER A 97 4.20 11.85 16.82
CA SER A 97 3.04 10.97 16.70
C SER A 97 2.70 10.74 15.24
N GLU A 98 2.70 11.79 14.43
CA GLU A 98 2.52 11.69 12.99
C GLU A 98 3.54 10.75 12.34
N GLY A 99 4.83 10.88 12.67
CA GLY A 99 5.88 10.02 12.16
C GLY A 99 5.75 8.55 12.58
N VAL A 100 5.30 8.28 13.80
CA VAL A 100 5.01 6.91 14.25
C VAL A 100 3.80 6.33 13.50
N GLY A 101 2.75 7.13 13.30
CA GLY A 101 1.59 6.73 12.51
C GLY A 101 1.98 6.39 11.06
N ALA A 102 2.76 7.25 10.41
CA ALA A 102 3.29 7.04 9.06
C ALA A 102 4.13 5.76 8.96
N ALA A 103 5.04 5.53 9.92
CA ALA A 103 5.87 4.32 9.95
C ALA A 103 5.02 3.03 10.05
N VAL A 104 3.94 3.04 10.85
CA VAL A 104 3.03 1.89 10.93
C VAL A 104 2.22 1.71 9.65
N GLY A 105 1.72 2.81 9.07
CA GLY A 105 1.02 2.79 7.79
C GLY A 105 1.87 2.17 6.67
N LEU A 106 3.13 2.58 6.55
CA LEU A 106 4.11 2.02 5.60
C LEU A 106 4.40 0.54 5.90
N GLY A 107 4.64 0.19 7.17
CA GLY A 107 4.87 -1.20 7.57
C GLY A 107 3.70 -2.13 7.22
N MET A 108 2.47 -1.63 7.37
CA MET A 108 1.26 -2.37 6.98
C MET A 108 1.20 -2.62 5.47
N LEU A 109 1.52 -1.62 4.65
CA LEU A 109 1.56 -1.76 3.19
C LEU A 109 2.61 -2.79 2.75
N VAL A 110 3.79 -2.78 3.36
CA VAL A 110 4.84 -3.79 3.11
C VAL A 110 4.34 -5.19 3.45
N ALA A 111 3.67 -5.35 4.61
CA ALA A 111 3.13 -6.64 5.02
C ALA A 111 2.04 -7.15 4.06
N VAL A 112 1.13 -6.28 3.61
CA VAL A 112 0.07 -6.64 2.64
C VAL A 112 0.67 -7.01 1.29
N ALA A 113 1.61 -6.21 0.77
CA ALA A 113 2.27 -6.50 -0.49
C ALA A 113 3.04 -7.83 -0.44
N ALA A 114 3.80 -8.07 0.63
CA ALA A 114 4.53 -9.32 0.81
C ALA A 114 3.58 -10.53 0.91
N ALA A 115 2.50 -10.42 1.68
CA ALA A 115 1.52 -11.49 1.84
C ALA A 115 0.79 -11.81 0.52
N ALA A 116 0.20 -10.79 -0.11
CA ALA A 116 -0.55 -10.96 -1.36
C ALA A 116 0.34 -11.46 -2.50
N GLY A 117 1.55 -10.90 -2.64
CA GLY A 117 2.52 -11.31 -3.65
C GLY A 117 2.98 -12.76 -3.42
N THR A 118 3.37 -13.11 -2.19
CA THR A 118 3.80 -14.49 -1.87
C THR A 118 2.67 -15.49 -2.12
N SER A 119 1.44 -15.19 -1.70
CA SER A 119 0.29 -16.05 -1.97
C SER A 119 0.05 -16.22 -3.47
N PHE A 120 0.16 -15.15 -4.26
CA PHE A 120 0.02 -15.22 -5.71
C PHE A 120 1.10 -16.10 -6.35
N ALA A 121 2.37 -15.92 -5.98
CA ALA A 121 3.46 -16.76 -6.49
C ALA A 121 3.29 -18.24 -6.12
N LEU A 122 2.84 -18.54 -4.90
CA LEU A 122 2.63 -19.91 -4.46
C LEU A 122 1.48 -20.59 -5.23
N ILE A 123 0.40 -19.87 -5.54
CA ILE A 123 -0.75 -20.42 -6.26
C ILE A 123 -0.44 -20.61 -7.75
N THR A 124 0.24 -19.64 -8.36
CA THR A 124 0.54 -19.66 -9.81
C THR A 124 1.81 -20.42 -10.17
N GLY A 125 2.70 -20.64 -9.20
CA GLY A 125 4.04 -21.18 -9.44
C GLY A 125 4.97 -20.20 -10.18
N SER A 126 4.61 -18.93 -10.33
CA SER A 126 5.40 -17.91 -11.03
C SER A 126 5.62 -16.68 -10.17
N SER A 127 6.88 -16.24 -10.07
CA SER A 127 7.26 -14.97 -9.45
C SER A 127 7.45 -13.84 -10.47
N ASP A 128 7.47 -14.15 -11.77
CA ASP A 128 7.79 -13.19 -12.83
C ASP A 128 6.75 -12.07 -12.91
N ALA A 129 5.50 -12.38 -12.58
CA ALA A 129 4.42 -11.41 -12.52
C ALA A 129 4.48 -10.45 -11.31
N LEU A 130 5.37 -10.69 -10.35
CA LEU A 130 5.51 -9.89 -9.12
C LEU A 130 6.61 -8.83 -9.23
N VAL A 131 7.72 -9.14 -9.91
CA VAL A 131 8.91 -8.28 -9.89
C VAL A 131 8.92 -7.40 -11.15
N PHE A 132 8.61 -6.12 -10.99
CA PHE A 132 8.63 -5.03 -12.01
C PHE A 132 7.49 -4.93 -13.03
N GLU A 133 6.47 -5.80 -13.02
CA GLU A 133 5.36 -5.75 -13.99
C GLU A 133 4.02 -5.11 -13.51
N PRO A 134 3.88 -4.36 -12.38
CA PRO A 134 2.56 -3.84 -12.01
C PRO A 134 2.01 -2.84 -13.04
N LEU A 135 2.90 -2.09 -13.72
CA LEU A 135 2.53 -1.10 -14.74
C LEU A 135 2.03 -1.69 -16.07
N ARG A 136 2.13 -3.03 -16.24
CA ARG A 136 1.75 -3.71 -17.49
C ARG A 136 0.76 -4.83 -17.19
N PRO A 137 -0.47 -4.49 -16.73
CA PRO A 137 -1.49 -5.46 -16.33
C PRO A 137 -1.82 -6.48 -17.43
N GLY A 138 -1.70 -6.11 -18.70
CA GLY A 138 -1.95 -7.02 -19.83
C GLY A 138 -1.05 -8.26 -19.84
N VAL A 139 0.22 -8.14 -19.43
CA VAL A 139 1.16 -9.27 -19.39
C VAL A 139 0.75 -10.25 -18.30
N VAL A 140 0.39 -9.75 -17.12
CA VAL A 140 -0.06 -10.59 -16.01
C VAL A 140 -1.40 -11.25 -16.31
N MET A 141 -2.34 -10.53 -16.93
CA MET A 141 -3.61 -11.14 -17.32
C MET A 141 -3.41 -12.24 -18.37
N GLY A 142 -2.43 -12.08 -19.25
CA GLY A 142 -1.99 -13.12 -20.18
C GLY A 142 -1.45 -14.37 -19.47
N SER A 143 -0.58 -14.19 -18.46
CA SER A 143 -0.01 -15.31 -17.71
C SER A 143 -1.05 -16.04 -16.85
N ILE A 144 -2.00 -15.31 -16.24
CA ILE A 144 -3.12 -15.90 -15.49
C ILE A 144 -4.00 -16.75 -16.42
N ARG A 145 -4.35 -16.24 -17.61
CA ARG A 145 -5.16 -16.98 -18.60
C ARG A 145 -4.43 -18.17 -19.20
N GLY A 146 -3.11 -18.09 -19.33
CA GLY A 146 -2.26 -19.17 -19.85
C GLY A 146 -1.90 -20.24 -18.83
N SER A 147 -2.19 -20.00 -17.54
CA SER A 147 -1.94 -20.99 -16.50
C SER A 147 -2.94 -22.15 -16.59
N SER A 148 -2.52 -23.35 -16.17
CA SER A 148 -3.41 -24.51 -16.07
C SER A 148 -4.49 -24.38 -14.99
N THR A 149 -4.41 -23.33 -14.17
CA THR A 149 -5.42 -22.97 -13.18
C THR A 149 -6.47 -22.09 -13.84
N PRO A 150 -7.77 -22.40 -13.70
CA PRO A 150 -8.81 -21.51 -14.21
C PRO A 150 -8.62 -20.13 -13.61
N ALA A 151 -8.57 -19.11 -14.47
CA ALA A 151 -8.48 -17.72 -14.06
C ALA A 151 -9.71 -17.34 -13.21
N THR A 152 -9.60 -17.51 -11.90
CA THR A 152 -10.68 -17.18 -10.97
C THR A 152 -10.67 -15.68 -10.67
N VAL A 153 -11.85 -15.12 -10.41
CA VAL A 153 -11.98 -13.75 -9.88
C VAL A 153 -11.12 -13.57 -8.62
N GLY A 154 -10.93 -14.63 -7.83
CA GLY A 154 -10.06 -14.64 -6.65
C GLY A 154 -8.60 -14.37 -6.98
N LEU A 155 -8.04 -15.03 -8.01
CA LEU A 155 -6.63 -14.83 -8.38
C LEU A 155 -6.38 -13.42 -8.95
N VAL A 156 -7.30 -12.91 -9.77
CA VAL A 156 -7.25 -11.52 -10.26
C VAL A 156 -7.33 -10.55 -9.09
N THR A 157 -8.25 -10.76 -8.14
CA THR A 157 -8.41 -9.89 -6.96
C THR A 157 -7.16 -9.92 -6.09
N LEU A 158 -6.55 -11.09 -5.88
CA LEU A 158 -5.31 -11.22 -5.12
C LEU A 158 -4.17 -10.43 -5.76
N TRP A 159 -4.01 -10.52 -7.09
CA TRP A 159 -3.04 -9.71 -7.81
C TRP A 159 -3.34 -8.21 -7.73
N GLN A 160 -4.62 -7.81 -7.83
CA GLN A 160 -5.01 -6.40 -7.68
C GLN A 160 -4.71 -5.86 -6.28
N VAL A 161 -4.88 -6.66 -5.22
CA VAL A 161 -4.48 -6.28 -3.85
C VAL A 161 -2.97 -6.08 -3.75
N TYR A 162 -2.19 -7.00 -4.33
CA TYR A 162 -0.74 -6.85 -4.42
C TYR A 162 -0.34 -5.56 -5.15
N ALA A 163 -0.86 -5.34 -6.35
CA ALA A 163 -0.57 -4.16 -7.17
C ALA A 163 -0.96 -2.86 -6.44
N ALA A 164 -2.16 -2.81 -5.85
CA ALA A 164 -2.62 -1.66 -5.07
C ALA A 164 -1.69 -1.37 -3.87
N ALA A 165 -1.28 -2.39 -3.11
CA ALA A 165 -0.36 -2.22 -1.98
C ALA A 165 1.00 -1.68 -2.43
N VAL A 166 1.54 -2.19 -3.54
CA VAL A 166 2.80 -1.68 -4.12
C VAL A 166 2.66 -0.24 -4.59
N TYR A 167 1.57 0.13 -5.27
CA TYR A 167 1.36 1.51 -5.71
C TYR A 167 1.23 2.47 -4.54
N VAL A 168 0.37 2.16 -3.57
CA VAL A 168 0.17 3.02 -2.40
C VAL A 168 1.47 3.14 -1.60
N LEU A 169 2.25 2.06 -1.47
CA LEU A 169 3.58 2.09 -0.86
C LEU A 169 4.55 2.98 -1.64
N ALA A 170 4.64 2.81 -2.95
CA ALA A 170 5.55 3.59 -3.80
C ALA A 170 5.25 5.09 -3.74
N PHE A 171 3.98 5.49 -3.75
CA PHE A 171 3.60 6.88 -3.56
C PHE A 171 3.95 7.39 -2.16
N ASN A 172 3.68 6.60 -1.10
CA ASN A 172 3.98 7.01 0.27
C ASN A 172 5.48 7.02 0.63
N LEU A 173 6.33 6.41 -0.20
CA LEU A 173 7.79 6.48 -0.15
C LEU A 173 8.37 7.66 -0.96
N LEU A 174 7.54 8.60 -1.41
CA LEU A 174 8.05 9.84 -1.98
C LEU A 174 8.35 10.82 -0.82
N PRO A 175 9.56 11.38 -0.72
CA PRO A 175 9.95 12.27 0.37
C PRO A 175 9.36 13.68 0.18
N MET A 176 8.03 13.79 0.11
CA MET A 176 7.30 15.06 -0.02
C MET A 176 6.13 15.09 0.96
N LEU A 177 5.82 16.26 1.52
CA LEU A 177 4.55 16.45 2.24
C LEU A 177 3.40 16.55 1.22
N PRO A 178 2.22 15.96 1.51
CA PRO A 178 1.79 15.38 2.78
C PRO A 178 2.00 13.85 2.91
N LEU A 179 2.86 13.23 2.09
CA LEU A 179 3.05 11.77 2.06
C LEU A 179 3.81 11.26 3.28
N ASP A 180 3.62 9.98 3.61
CA ASP A 180 4.11 9.38 4.85
C ASP A 180 5.63 9.44 5.02
N GLU A 181 6.43 9.27 3.96
CA GLU A 181 7.87 9.46 4.07
C GLU A 181 8.25 10.91 4.38
N GLY A 182 7.58 11.90 3.76
CA GLY A 182 7.78 13.31 4.09
C GLY A 182 7.45 13.62 5.55
N VAL A 183 6.38 13.02 6.08
CA VAL A 183 6.00 13.10 7.50
C VAL A 183 7.05 12.44 8.39
N LEU A 184 7.55 11.26 7.99
CA LEU A 184 8.57 10.53 8.75
C LEU A 184 9.89 11.32 8.79
N VAL A 185 10.32 11.86 7.66
CA VAL A 185 11.50 12.73 7.55
C VAL A 185 11.34 13.95 8.46
N ARG A 186 10.19 14.65 8.38
CA ARG A 186 9.87 15.77 9.29
C ARG A 186 9.95 15.35 10.75
N ALA A 187 9.37 14.20 11.13
CA ALA A 187 9.40 13.69 12.49
C ALA A 187 10.81 13.37 13.01
N VAL A 188 11.72 12.95 12.12
CA VAL A 188 13.13 12.70 12.44
C VAL A 188 13.88 14.00 12.68
N PHE A 189 13.65 15.02 11.85
CA PHE A 189 14.31 16.32 11.96
C PHE A 189 13.72 17.24 13.04
N ASP A 190 12.43 17.11 13.36
CA ASP A 190 11.76 17.89 14.42
C ASP A 190 12.16 17.47 15.85
N ARG A 191 13.10 16.51 15.98
CA ARG A 191 13.69 16.11 17.27
C ARG A 191 14.45 17.23 17.98
N GLY A 192 14.70 18.37 17.33
CA GLY A 192 15.44 19.52 17.86
C GLY A 192 14.62 20.55 18.64
N GLY A 193 13.28 20.46 18.71
CA GLY A 193 12.47 21.43 19.45
C GLY A 193 12.40 22.84 18.81
N SER A 194 12.95 23.01 17.61
CA SER A 194 12.88 24.26 16.86
C SER A 194 11.52 24.36 16.16
N ARG A 195 10.48 24.70 16.92
CA ARG A 195 9.18 25.21 16.41
C ARG A 195 9.33 26.41 15.45
N ALA A 196 10.54 26.95 15.29
CA ALA A 196 10.87 28.15 14.51
C ALA A 196 10.82 27.99 12.98
N LEU A 197 10.71 26.76 12.45
CA LEU A 197 10.64 26.52 10.99
C LEU A 197 9.27 26.03 10.50
N ALA A 198 8.29 25.91 11.40
CA ALA A 198 6.91 25.79 10.95
C ALA A 198 6.54 27.14 10.30
N PRO A 199 6.19 27.19 9.00
CA PRO A 199 5.60 28.40 8.45
C PRO A 199 4.41 28.76 9.35
N PRO A 200 4.31 30.03 9.78
CA PRO A 200 3.26 30.43 10.70
C PRO A 200 1.91 29.98 10.14
N PRO A 201 0.98 29.48 10.98
CA PRO A 201 -0.32 28.93 10.56
C PRO A 201 -1.26 29.96 9.88
N GLY A 202 -0.76 31.12 9.45
CA GLY A 202 -1.48 32.17 8.74
C GLY A 202 -1.15 32.30 7.24
N LEU A 203 -0.30 31.46 6.64
CA LEU A 203 0.03 31.59 5.19
C LEU A 203 -0.99 30.92 4.24
N VAL A 204 -2.21 30.67 4.72
CA VAL A 204 -3.41 30.45 3.91
C VAL A 204 -4.55 31.30 4.49
N ASP A 205 -4.27 32.59 4.74
CA ASP A 205 -5.34 33.57 4.91
C ASP A 205 -5.89 33.92 3.52
N SER A 206 -6.88 33.15 3.09
CA SER A 206 -7.67 33.43 1.91
C SER A 206 -8.86 34.32 2.30
N GLY A 207 -8.56 35.57 2.67
CA GLY A 207 -9.47 36.71 2.55
C GLY A 207 -10.50 36.89 3.66
N GLY A 208 -10.17 37.71 4.67
CA GLY A 208 -11.14 38.36 5.54
C GLY A 208 -10.56 39.61 6.21
N PRO A 209 -11.24 40.78 6.18
CA PRO A 209 -10.68 42.03 6.70
C PRO A 209 -10.71 42.08 8.23
N ALA A 210 -9.52 42.28 8.81
CA ALA A 210 -9.23 42.99 10.06
C ALA A 210 -10.27 42.90 11.21
N GLY A 211 -10.07 41.94 12.12
CA GLY A 211 -10.67 41.94 13.45
C GLY A 211 -9.69 41.36 14.45
N GLY A 212 -9.11 42.22 15.30
CA GLY A 212 -7.98 41.89 16.16
C GLY A 212 -8.27 40.83 17.23
N TRP A 213 -7.31 39.94 17.44
CA TRP A 213 -7.28 39.03 18.58
C TRP A 213 -5.97 39.22 19.34
N ALA A 214 -6.13 39.68 20.58
CA ALA A 214 -5.07 39.77 21.57
C ALA A 214 -4.61 38.36 21.96
N VAL A 215 -3.30 38.13 21.94
CA VAL A 215 -2.67 36.88 22.38
C VAL A 215 -2.19 37.07 23.80
N ASP A 216 -2.97 36.60 24.78
CA ASP A 216 -2.51 36.48 26.16
C ASP A 216 -1.55 35.28 26.28
N GLY A 217 -0.37 35.55 26.84
CA GLY A 217 0.71 34.60 27.00
C GLY A 217 0.39 33.51 28.02
N VAL A 218 0.27 32.27 27.55
CA VAL A 218 0.25 31.08 28.41
C VAL A 218 1.69 30.59 28.61
N ALA A 219 2.19 30.81 29.82
CA ALA A 219 3.44 30.26 30.31
C ALA A 219 3.28 28.76 30.60
N ASP A 220 3.92 27.91 29.80
CA ASP A 220 3.88 26.45 29.98
C ASP A 220 5.11 25.96 30.77
N ARG A 221 4.86 25.41 31.97
CA ARG A 221 5.87 24.84 32.86
C ARG A 221 6.17 23.41 32.45
N GLY A 222 7.44 23.17 32.13
CA GLY A 222 7.95 21.86 31.74
C GLY A 222 7.85 20.82 32.84
N GLU A 223 7.15 19.73 32.56
CA GLU A 223 7.29 18.46 33.25
C GLU A 223 7.75 17.38 32.24
N ARG A 224 9.06 17.17 32.15
CA ARG A 224 9.67 16.18 31.25
C ARG A 224 9.55 14.79 31.87
N ARG A 225 8.56 13.99 31.44
CA ARG A 225 8.52 12.55 31.80
C ARG A 225 9.59 11.76 31.04
N PRO A 226 10.35 10.86 31.69
CA PRO A 226 11.42 10.11 31.06
C PRO A 226 10.89 9.09 30.04
N LEU A 227 11.36 9.22 28.79
CA LEU A 227 11.08 8.31 27.69
C LEU A 227 11.59 6.89 27.99
N ARG A 228 10.68 5.91 27.96
CA ARG A 228 11.04 4.48 27.88
C ARG A 228 11.63 4.19 26.49
N ARG A 229 12.92 3.82 26.47
CA ARG A 229 13.75 3.48 25.29
C ARG A 229 13.29 2.26 24.46
N GLY A 230 12.11 1.69 24.73
CA GLY A 230 11.67 0.42 24.14
C GLY A 230 11.14 0.48 22.69
N VAL A 231 10.86 1.67 22.14
CA VAL A 231 10.11 1.79 20.88
C VAL A 231 10.97 1.62 19.63
N LEU A 232 12.29 1.86 19.70
CA LEU A 232 13.15 1.78 18.52
C LEU A 232 13.46 0.34 18.07
N LEU A 233 13.26 -0.67 18.93
CA LEU A 233 13.57 -2.07 18.63
C LEU A 233 12.44 -2.85 17.95
N ALA A 234 11.20 -2.36 17.99
CA ALA A 234 10.05 -3.08 17.42
C ALA A 234 10.04 -3.08 15.88
N CYS A 235 10.61 -2.06 15.24
CA CYS A 235 10.61 -1.95 13.76
C CYS A 235 11.64 -2.86 13.08
N LEU A 236 12.64 -3.38 13.80
CA LEU A 236 13.67 -4.27 13.23
C LEU A 236 13.33 -5.77 13.36
N ALA A 237 12.35 -6.14 14.20
CA ALA A 237 12.04 -7.55 14.48
C ALA A 237 11.08 -8.21 13.46
N ALA A 238 10.39 -7.42 12.62
CA ALA A 238 9.40 -7.95 11.67
C ALA A 238 10.01 -8.62 10.42
N GLY A 239 11.34 -8.64 10.26
CA GLY A 239 12.03 -9.13 9.05
C GLY A 239 12.69 -10.51 9.14
N THR A 240 12.68 -11.20 10.29
CA THR A 240 13.39 -12.48 10.42
C THR A 240 12.46 -13.68 10.38
N VAL A 241 11.92 -13.97 9.19
CA VAL A 241 11.35 -15.30 8.89
C VAL A 241 12.51 -16.30 8.85
N ARG A 242 12.80 -16.90 10.00
CA ARG A 242 13.79 -17.95 10.15
C ARG A 242 13.24 -19.24 9.52
N GLY A 243 13.52 -19.43 8.23
CA GLY A 243 13.21 -20.66 7.50
C GLY A 243 13.88 -21.88 8.14
N ARG A 244 13.11 -22.67 8.89
CA ARG A 244 13.53 -23.94 9.46
C ARG A 244 13.36 -25.01 8.38
N SER A 245 14.42 -25.27 7.62
CA SER A 245 14.49 -26.34 6.62
C SER A 245 14.40 -27.71 7.31
N GLY A 246 13.20 -28.28 7.36
CA GLY A 246 12.97 -29.67 7.73
C GLY A 246 13.42 -30.60 6.61
N GLY A 247 14.66 -31.07 6.69
CA GLY A 247 15.18 -32.12 5.81
C GLY A 247 14.47 -33.45 6.05
N ARG A 248 13.47 -33.75 5.23
CA ARG A 248 12.93 -35.12 5.10
C ARG A 248 13.89 -35.96 4.27
N ARG A 249 14.33 -37.04 4.88
CA ARG A 249 15.03 -38.17 4.27
C ARG A 249 14.19 -38.72 3.11
N SER A 250 14.82 -38.93 1.96
CA SER A 250 14.33 -39.90 0.98
C SER A 250 15.45 -40.89 0.68
N VAL A 251 15.16 -42.13 1.05
CA VAL A 251 15.88 -43.36 0.72
C VAL A 251 15.47 -43.79 -0.70
N ALA A 252 16.30 -44.64 -1.31
CA ALA A 252 16.15 -45.34 -2.60
C ALA A 252 16.69 -44.54 -3.81
N GLY A 253 17.50 -45.10 -4.70
CA GLY A 253 17.99 -46.47 -4.87
C GLY A 253 18.94 -46.46 -6.06
N ARG A 254 20.12 -47.06 -5.87
CA ARG A 254 21.16 -47.26 -6.89
C ARG A 254 20.82 -48.52 -7.70
N THR A 255 20.47 -48.37 -8.97
CA THR A 255 20.63 -49.31 -10.10
C THR A 255 20.24 -48.52 -11.36
N GLY A 256 20.90 -48.51 -12.51
CA GLY A 256 22.01 -49.26 -13.07
C GLY A 256 22.54 -48.52 -14.33
N PRO A 257 23.41 -49.15 -15.13
CA PRO A 257 24.34 -48.44 -16.01
C PRO A 257 23.91 -48.35 -17.49
N THR A 258 24.26 -47.22 -18.09
CA THR A 258 24.74 -47.01 -19.47
C THR A 258 24.16 -47.86 -20.61
N GLY A 259 23.12 -47.32 -21.26
CA GLY A 259 22.56 -47.82 -22.52
C GLY A 259 22.69 -46.84 -23.69
N ARG A 260 23.78 -46.97 -24.45
CA ARG A 260 23.88 -46.83 -25.93
C ARG A 260 23.27 -45.63 -26.68
N ARG A 261 24.19 -44.75 -27.08
CA ARG A 261 24.39 -44.11 -28.41
C ARG A 261 23.75 -44.82 -29.64
N LYS A 262 23.06 -44.05 -30.48
CA LYS A 262 22.89 -44.07 -31.98
C LYS A 262 21.48 -43.53 -32.28
N ARG A 263 21.16 -42.71 -33.29
CA ARG A 263 21.73 -42.39 -34.60
C ARG A 263 21.05 -41.07 -35.05
N ARG A 264 21.80 -40.10 -35.57
CA ARG A 264 21.76 -39.64 -36.99
C ARG A 264 20.35 -39.50 -37.58
N GLY A 265 19.96 -38.25 -37.82
CA GLY A 265 18.84 -37.86 -38.70
C GLY A 265 19.00 -36.43 -39.19
N ARG A 266 20.10 -36.17 -39.90
CA ARG A 266 20.39 -34.93 -40.63
C ARG A 266 19.41 -34.86 -41.82
N ARG A 267 18.53 -33.85 -41.89
CA ARG A 267 17.84 -33.48 -43.15
C ARG A 267 18.29 -32.06 -43.54
N PRO A 268 18.83 -31.88 -44.75
CA PRO A 268 19.22 -30.57 -45.25
C PRO A 268 18.06 -29.86 -45.94
N ASN A 269 18.10 -28.53 -45.82
CA ASN A 269 17.60 -27.47 -46.69
C ASN A 269 17.06 -27.91 -48.07
N THR A 270 15.84 -27.49 -48.38
CA THR A 270 15.44 -27.07 -49.74
C THR A 270 14.33 -26.00 -49.65
N CYS A 271 14.72 -24.74 -49.85
CA CYS A 271 14.05 -23.77 -50.73
C CYS A 271 15.04 -23.59 -51.92
N PRO A 272 14.65 -23.16 -53.14
CA PRO A 272 13.60 -22.20 -53.49
C PRO A 272 12.70 -22.67 -54.68
N GLY A 273 11.56 -22.03 -54.93
CA GLY A 273 11.50 -20.99 -55.96
C GLY A 273 10.15 -20.97 -56.70
N PRO A 274 9.92 -19.95 -57.55
CA PRO A 274 8.61 -19.39 -57.89
C PRO A 274 8.08 -19.82 -59.27
N GLY A 275 6.77 -19.63 -59.49
CA GLY A 275 6.08 -19.75 -60.78
C GLY A 275 4.68 -20.35 -60.58
N GLY A 276 3.59 -19.83 -61.15
CA GLY A 276 3.38 -18.74 -62.10
C GLY A 276 1.89 -18.67 -62.43
N CYS A 277 1.53 -17.62 -63.19
CA CYS A 277 0.24 -17.31 -63.83
C CYS A 277 -0.92 -16.91 -62.92
#